data_AF-A0A1C4NZL6-F1
#
_entry.id   AF-A0A1C4NZL6-F1
#
_cell.length_a   1.000
_cell.length_b   1.000
_cell.length_c   1.000
_cell.angle_alpha   90.00
_cell.angle_beta   90.00
_cell.angle_gamma   90.00
#
_symmetry.space_group_name_H-M   'P 1'
#
loop_
_entity.id
_entity.type
_entity.pdbx_description
1 polymer ?
#
loop_
_entity_poly.entity_id
_entity_poly.type
_entity_poly.pdbx_seq_one_letter_code
_entity_poly.pdbx_strand_id
1 'polypeptide(L)'
;LPELLVWTAPAAPLPAERRPGALPAVAYGLVDLPARQARAPLTFDLDRAGHLHIVGSPRSGRSQTLRTLAAVLARAHGADDVHLYGIDCGDGALNALTALPHCGVVADRDQVERLGRLLDRLNNELTTRQGVLGARGTADLTELRRTQPPERRLPHIVLMVDRFEVFERDFTAYDSGGPMERLVRLLRDGAGAGIHVVLAGDRVLGGSRFSGATEDKIVLRLDDRQDYSSVGIPTGSAPTAPAPGRGLRAQDLAETQIAVLGGDLAGAAQARVLIELGRELTRREAAVPATRRPLSLDVLPDRISYAEAAVLHGPTGTMRPMVAIGGDTLASLGPDLADIPTFVVAGPPRTGRSTVLLAAALSLLAL
;
A
#
# COMPACT_ATOMS: atom_id res chain seq x y z
N LEU A 1 6.91 27.63 -10.51
CA LEU A 1 5.78 26.66 -10.50
C LEU A 1 4.46 27.31 -10.03
N PRO A 2 3.26 26.76 -10.30
CA PRO A 2 2.00 27.32 -9.77
C PRO A 2 1.90 27.17 -8.24
N GLU A 3 1.18 28.06 -7.55
CA GLU A 3 0.95 27.97 -6.10
C GLU A 3 0.13 26.74 -5.71
N LEU A 4 -0.85 26.39 -6.55
CA LEU A 4 -1.66 25.20 -6.43
C LEU A 4 -1.71 24.50 -7.78
N LEU A 5 -1.34 23.22 -7.83
CA LEU A 5 -1.47 22.38 -9.00
C LEU A 5 -2.66 21.45 -8.79
N VAL A 6 -3.72 21.59 -9.58
CA VAL A 6 -4.85 20.66 -9.50
C VAL A 6 -4.53 19.42 -10.33
N TRP A 7 -4.74 18.24 -9.75
CA TRP A 7 -4.60 16.99 -10.45
C TRP A 7 -5.57 16.93 -11.63
N THR A 8 -5.04 16.57 -12.79
CA THR A 8 -5.83 16.25 -13.98
C THR A 8 -5.71 14.76 -14.21
N ALA A 9 -6.85 14.07 -14.27
CA ALA A 9 -6.88 12.62 -14.43
C ALA A 9 -6.20 12.22 -15.76
N PRO A 10 -5.17 11.34 -15.73
CA PRO A 10 -4.61 10.80 -16.97
C PRO A 10 -5.65 9.96 -17.72
N ALA A 11 -5.33 9.68 -18.99
CA ALA A 11 -6.10 8.76 -19.81
C ALA A 11 -6.22 7.39 -19.12
N ALA A 12 -7.37 6.74 -19.30
CA ALA A 12 -7.55 5.37 -18.82
C ALA A 12 -6.56 4.42 -19.53
N PRO A 13 -6.09 3.35 -18.85
CA PRO A 13 -5.27 2.34 -19.50
C PRO A 13 -6.03 1.67 -20.65
N LEU A 14 -5.28 1.10 -21.58
CA LEU A 14 -5.84 0.20 -22.59
C LEU A 14 -6.56 -0.99 -21.91
N PRO A 15 -7.47 -1.69 -22.59
CA PRO A 15 -7.99 -2.97 -22.11
C PRO A 15 -6.86 -3.95 -21.80
N ALA A 16 -7.01 -4.78 -20.76
CA ALA A 16 -5.94 -5.63 -20.21
C ALA A 16 -5.19 -6.44 -21.30
N GLU A 17 -5.91 -7.02 -22.25
CA GLU A 17 -5.38 -7.81 -23.37
C GLU A 17 -4.43 -7.03 -24.30
N ARG A 18 -4.57 -5.69 -24.35
CA ARG A 18 -3.81 -4.79 -25.23
C ARG A 18 -2.76 -3.97 -24.50
N ARG A 19 -2.63 -4.12 -23.18
CA ARG A 19 -1.63 -3.37 -22.42
C ARG A 19 -0.23 -3.91 -22.73
N PRO A 20 0.78 -3.05 -22.92
CA PRO A 20 2.16 -3.49 -22.96
C PRO A 20 2.60 -4.06 -21.59
N GLY A 21 3.68 -4.85 -21.57
CA GLY A 21 4.24 -5.35 -20.30
C GLY A 21 4.84 -4.22 -19.45
N ALA A 22 5.44 -3.24 -20.10
CA ALA A 22 5.93 -2.00 -19.48
C ALA A 22 4.77 -1.10 -19.05
N LEU A 23 4.84 -0.54 -17.85
CA LEU A 23 3.85 0.40 -17.36
C LEU A 23 4.28 1.85 -17.63
N PRO A 24 3.38 2.73 -18.11
CA PRO A 24 3.71 4.14 -18.32
C PRO A 24 3.95 4.84 -16.98
N ALA A 25 4.98 5.70 -16.92
CA ALA A 25 5.22 6.54 -15.75
C ALA A 25 4.03 7.49 -15.48
N VAL A 26 3.70 7.70 -14.20
CA VAL A 26 2.56 8.52 -13.79
C VAL A 26 3.01 9.86 -13.23
N ALA A 27 2.44 10.95 -13.74
CA ALA A 27 2.70 12.28 -13.22
C ALA A 27 1.88 12.54 -11.95
N TYR A 28 2.55 12.90 -10.86
CA TYR A 28 1.92 13.29 -9.59
C TYR A 28 2.23 14.74 -9.18
N GLY A 29 2.99 15.45 -10.01
CA GLY A 29 3.32 16.85 -9.80
C GLY A 29 4.02 17.49 -11.01
N LEU A 30 4.62 18.64 -10.78
CA LEU A 30 5.52 19.32 -11.71
C LEU A 30 6.88 19.53 -11.06
N VAL A 31 7.93 19.50 -11.86
CA VAL A 31 9.29 19.89 -11.48
C VAL A 31 9.75 21.06 -12.35
N ASP A 32 10.39 22.03 -11.72
CA ASP A 32 11.04 23.16 -12.39
C ASP A 32 12.46 22.78 -12.77
N LEU A 33 12.87 23.01 -14.02
CA LEU A 33 14.21 22.71 -14.53
C LEU A 33 14.87 24.02 -14.98
N PRO A 34 15.48 24.80 -14.07
CA PRO A 34 15.98 26.14 -14.36
C PRO A 34 16.99 26.17 -15.51
N ALA A 35 17.91 25.20 -15.55
CA ALA A 35 18.92 25.09 -16.61
C ALA A 35 18.33 24.89 -18.01
N ARG A 36 17.09 24.39 -18.11
CA ARG A 36 16.38 24.18 -19.38
C ARG A 36 15.30 25.24 -19.63
N GLN A 37 15.10 26.18 -18.71
CA GLN A 37 13.99 27.14 -18.72
C GLN A 37 12.63 26.47 -18.99
N ALA A 38 12.43 25.29 -18.43
CA ALA A 38 11.30 24.43 -18.72
C ALA A 38 10.72 23.79 -17.46
N ARG A 39 9.45 23.40 -17.54
CA ARG A 39 8.78 22.59 -16.52
C ARG A 39 8.56 21.21 -17.11
N ALA A 40 8.75 20.19 -16.28
CA ALA A 40 8.47 18.81 -16.66
C ALA A 40 7.49 18.16 -15.66
N PRO A 41 6.76 17.12 -16.06
CA PRO A 41 6.02 16.29 -15.12
C PRO A 41 6.96 15.69 -14.07
N LEU A 42 6.58 15.80 -12.79
CA LEU A 42 7.18 15.00 -11.73
C LEU A 42 6.52 13.63 -11.75
N THR A 43 7.28 12.60 -12.12
CA THR A 43 6.76 11.27 -12.42
C THR A 43 7.22 10.21 -11.44
N PHE A 44 6.33 9.26 -11.15
CA PHE A 44 6.67 7.99 -10.51
C PHE A 44 6.61 6.90 -11.57
N ASP A 45 7.73 6.23 -11.83
CA ASP A 45 7.86 5.23 -12.89
C ASP A 45 8.07 3.85 -12.27
N LEU A 46 7.04 3.01 -12.23
CA LEU A 46 7.12 1.67 -11.62
C LEU A 46 8.13 0.75 -12.31
N ASP A 47 8.41 0.94 -13.60
CA ASP A 47 9.37 0.12 -14.35
C ASP A 47 10.83 0.46 -13.97
N ARG A 48 11.07 1.64 -13.36
CA ARG A 48 12.41 2.19 -13.08
C ARG A 48 12.64 2.59 -11.62
N ALA A 49 11.60 2.92 -10.89
CA ALA A 49 11.68 3.44 -9.55
C ALA A 49 12.06 2.33 -8.58
N GLY A 50 12.95 2.65 -7.63
CA GLY A 50 13.15 1.83 -6.44
C GLY A 50 12.05 2.11 -5.43
N HIS A 51 12.40 2.89 -4.41
CA HIS A 51 11.53 3.37 -3.36
C HIS A 51 11.41 4.90 -3.43
N LEU A 52 10.43 5.50 -2.78
CA LEU A 52 10.26 6.97 -2.77
C LEU A 52 10.11 7.46 -1.33
N HIS A 53 10.89 8.46 -0.95
CA HIS A 53 10.74 9.12 0.35
C HIS A 53 10.07 10.49 0.19
N ILE A 54 8.99 10.71 0.93
CA ILE A 54 8.33 12.01 1.07
C ILE A 54 8.64 12.55 2.46
N VAL A 55 9.59 13.46 2.53
CA VAL A 55 10.08 14.03 3.79
C VAL A 55 9.38 15.36 4.03
N GLY A 56 8.87 15.60 5.23
CA GLY A 56 8.36 16.91 5.61
C GLY A 56 7.89 16.98 7.06
N SER A 57 7.72 18.20 7.56
CA SER A 57 7.15 18.44 8.89
C SER A 57 5.65 18.12 8.92
N PRO A 58 5.02 18.03 10.10
CA PRO A 58 3.56 17.95 10.21
C PRO A 58 2.86 19.04 9.37
N ARG A 59 1.76 18.67 8.70
CA ARG A 59 0.98 19.54 7.80
C ARG A 59 1.73 20.05 6.57
N SER A 60 2.89 19.48 6.21
CA SER A 60 3.63 19.85 4.98
C SER A 60 3.02 19.31 3.68
N GLY A 61 2.12 18.31 3.75
CA GLY A 61 1.51 17.67 2.58
C GLY A 61 1.89 16.20 2.36
N ARG A 62 2.56 15.55 3.32
CA ARG A 62 2.95 14.12 3.26
C ARG A 62 1.80 13.18 2.88
N SER A 63 0.75 13.10 3.70
CA SER A 63 -0.43 12.25 3.46
C SER A 63 -1.23 12.67 2.22
N GLN A 64 -1.17 13.96 1.86
CA GLN A 64 -1.77 14.47 0.62
C GLN A 64 -1.02 13.96 -0.62
N THR A 65 0.30 13.89 -0.55
CA THR A 65 1.15 13.35 -1.62
C THR A 65 0.88 11.87 -1.82
N LEU A 66 0.78 11.08 -0.74
CA LEU A 66 0.42 9.66 -0.80
C LEU A 66 -0.94 9.43 -1.46
N ARG A 67 -1.96 10.20 -1.07
CA ARG A 67 -3.30 10.14 -1.70
C ARG A 67 -3.27 10.48 -3.19
N THR A 68 -2.46 11.47 -3.58
CA THR A 68 -2.28 11.84 -4.98
C THR A 68 -1.59 10.74 -5.76
N LEU A 69 -0.51 10.16 -5.22
CA LEU A 69 0.18 9.00 -5.80
C LEU A 69 -0.79 7.82 -6.01
N ALA A 70 -1.59 7.48 -4.99
CA ALA A 70 -2.59 6.42 -5.10
C ALA A 70 -3.61 6.70 -6.21
N ALA A 71 -4.13 7.93 -6.30
CA ALA A 71 -5.08 8.33 -7.33
C ALA A 71 -4.49 8.23 -8.75
N VAL A 72 -3.27 8.73 -8.96
CA VAL A 72 -2.65 8.71 -10.31
C VAL A 72 -2.29 7.30 -10.74
N LEU A 73 -1.81 6.46 -9.82
CA LEU A 73 -1.50 5.05 -10.08
C LEU A 73 -2.77 4.27 -10.43
N ALA A 74 -3.81 4.38 -9.60
CA ALA A 74 -5.08 3.68 -9.83
C ALA A 74 -5.78 4.16 -11.11
N ARG A 75 -5.65 5.45 -11.44
CA ARG A 75 -6.23 6.00 -12.68
C ARG A 75 -5.50 5.48 -13.92
N ALA A 76 -4.17 5.46 -13.90
CA ALA A 76 -3.35 5.14 -15.08
C ALA A 76 -3.17 3.64 -15.34
N HIS A 77 -3.38 2.78 -14.33
CA HIS A 77 -3.14 1.33 -14.42
C HIS A 77 -4.38 0.52 -14.05
N GLY A 78 -4.47 -0.72 -14.55
CA GLY A 78 -5.54 -1.65 -14.12
C GLY A 78 -5.28 -2.24 -12.74
N ALA A 79 -6.32 -2.77 -12.10
CA ALA A 79 -6.23 -3.40 -10.78
C ALA A 79 -5.47 -4.75 -10.81
N ASP A 80 -5.20 -5.27 -12.01
CA ASP A 80 -4.35 -6.42 -12.30
C ASP A 80 -2.90 -6.06 -12.65
N ASP A 81 -2.57 -4.77 -12.75
CA ASP A 81 -1.22 -4.26 -13.03
C ASP A 81 -0.56 -3.62 -11.81
N VAL A 82 -1.34 -2.99 -10.92
CA VAL A 82 -0.83 -2.29 -9.73
C VAL A 82 -1.71 -2.59 -8.51
N HIS A 83 -1.07 -3.04 -7.44
CA HIS A 83 -1.68 -3.26 -6.13
C HIS A 83 -1.14 -2.23 -5.12
N LEU A 84 -2.04 -1.64 -4.35
CA LEU A 84 -1.74 -0.64 -3.33
C LEU A 84 -2.01 -1.22 -1.94
N TYR A 85 -1.11 -0.95 -1.01
CA TYR A 85 -1.27 -1.25 0.41
C TYR A 85 -0.83 -0.05 1.25
N GLY A 86 -1.45 0.14 2.41
CA GLY A 86 -1.17 1.25 3.31
C GLY A 86 -0.85 0.80 4.73
N ILE A 87 0.08 1.50 5.37
CA ILE A 87 0.26 1.52 6.82
C ILE A 87 0.05 2.97 7.25
N ASP A 88 -0.98 3.23 8.05
CA ASP A 88 -1.31 4.56 8.55
C ASP A 88 -0.92 4.67 10.03
N CYS A 89 0.15 5.42 10.31
CA CYS A 89 0.57 5.73 11.68
C CYS A 89 0.12 7.12 12.13
N GLY A 90 -0.91 7.68 11.49
CA GLY A 90 -1.53 8.96 11.80
C GLY A 90 -3.00 8.85 12.15
N ASP A 91 -3.77 9.82 11.65
CA ASP A 91 -5.18 10.00 12.01
C ASP A 91 -6.12 9.39 10.93
N GLY A 92 -5.67 8.35 10.23
CA GLY A 92 -6.47 7.65 9.22
C GLY A 92 -6.56 8.38 7.87
N ALA A 93 -5.58 9.21 7.54
CA ALA A 93 -5.55 9.97 6.29
C ALA A 93 -5.52 9.06 5.05
N LEU A 94 -4.95 7.85 5.17
CA LEU A 94 -4.87 6.87 4.09
C LEU A 94 -6.13 6.00 3.96
N ASN A 95 -7.06 6.02 4.91
CA ASN A 95 -8.25 5.16 4.86
C ASN A 95 -9.10 5.37 3.60
N ALA A 96 -9.07 6.57 3.01
CA ALA A 96 -9.73 6.85 1.73
C ALA A 96 -9.21 6.00 0.55
N LEU A 97 -7.99 5.45 0.62
CA LEU A 97 -7.44 4.59 -0.43
C LEU A 97 -8.24 3.28 -0.56
N THR A 98 -8.86 2.80 0.52
CA THR A 98 -9.68 1.57 0.51
C THR A 98 -10.89 1.63 -0.43
N ALA A 99 -11.27 2.83 -0.87
CA ALA A 99 -12.31 2.99 -1.90
C ALA A 99 -11.83 2.60 -3.31
N LEU A 100 -10.52 2.52 -3.54
CA LEU A 100 -9.94 2.14 -4.83
C LEU A 100 -9.91 0.61 -4.96
N PRO A 101 -10.34 0.02 -6.10
CA PRO A 101 -10.24 -1.43 -6.31
C PRO A 101 -8.78 -1.94 -6.39
N HIS A 102 -7.82 -1.02 -6.52
CA HIS A 102 -6.38 -1.28 -6.46
C HIS A 102 -5.85 -1.40 -5.04
N CYS A 103 -6.58 -0.92 -4.03
CA CYS A 103 -6.15 -0.95 -2.64
C CYS A 103 -6.68 -2.20 -1.94
N GLY A 104 -5.78 -3.05 -1.46
CA GLY A 104 -6.15 -4.25 -0.72
C GLY A 104 -6.42 -3.98 0.76
N VAL A 105 -5.48 -3.27 1.40
CA VAL A 105 -5.45 -3.06 2.85
C VAL A 105 -4.85 -1.71 3.18
N VAL A 106 -5.46 -1.01 4.15
CA VAL A 106 -4.81 0.03 4.94
C VAL A 106 -4.88 -0.42 6.40
N ALA A 107 -3.72 -0.66 7.02
CA ALA A 107 -3.62 -1.07 8.41
C ALA A 107 -3.20 0.13 9.27
N ASP A 108 -3.97 0.42 10.31
CA ASP A 108 -3.64 1.45 11.29
C ASP A 108 -2.56 0.94 12.26
N ARG A 109 -1.78 1.86 12.87
CA ARG A 109 -0.75 1.50 13.86
C ARG A 109 -1.24 0.66 15.04
N ASP A 110 -2.51 0.82 15.42
CA ASP A 110 -3.13 0.09 16.54
C ASP A 110 -3.58 -1.32 16.13
N GLN A 111 -3.67 -1.61 14.83
CA GLN A 111 -4.02 -2.92 14.26
C GLN A 111 -2.76 -3.77 14.06
N VAL A 112 -1.98 -3.96 15.12
CA VAL A 112 -0.62 -4.53 15.05
C VAL A 112 -0.59 -5.92 14.38
N GLU A 113 -1.56 -6.77 14.68
CA GLU A 113 -1.66 -8.09 14.05
C GLU A 113 -1.89 -7.99 12.52
N ARG A 114 -2.81 -7.10 12.09
CA ARG A 114 -3.11 -6.88 10.67
C ARG A 114 -1.91 -6.31 9.93
N LEU A 115 -1.20 -5.37 10.54
CA LEU A 115 0.04 -4.80 10.03
C LEU A 115 1.13 -5.87 9.91
N GLY A 116 1.33 -6.69 10.94
CA GLY A 116 2.28 -7.81 10.91
C GLY A 116 1.99 -8.77 9.77
N ARG A 117 0.73 -9.20 9.64
CA ARG A 117 0.27 -10.09 8.56
C ARG A 117 0.43 -9.49 7.17
N LEU A 118 0.20 -8.18 7.00
CA LEU A 118 0.47 -7.47 5.74
C LEU A 118 1.95 -7.57 5.38
N LEU A 119 2.85 -7.24 6.31
CA LEU A 119 4.29 -7.31 6.07
C LEU A 119 4.77 -8.74 5.80
N ASP A 120 4.24 -9.74 6.50
CA ASP A 120 4.53 -11.15 6.25
C ASP A 120 4.12 -11.56 4.83
N ARG A 121 2.92 -11.17 4.40
CA ARG A 121 2.44 -11.45 3.04
C ARG A 121 3.31 -10.82 1.96
N LEU A 122 3.69 -9.56 2.14
CA LEU A 122 4.56 -8.88 1.19
C LEU A 122 5.96 -9.52 1.14
N ASN A 123 6.49 -10.02 2.26
CA ASN A 123 7.77 -10.73 2.30
C ASN A 123 7.70 -12.14 1.69
N ASN A 124 6.57 -12.83 1.85
CA ASN A 124 6.32 -14.11 1.18
C ASN A 124 6.16 -13.94 -0.33
N GLU A 125 5.47 -12.89 -0.76
CA GLU A 125 5.35 -12.50 -2.17
C GLU A 125 6.73 -12.15 -2.75
N LEU A 126 7.53 -11.35 -2.04
CA LEU A 126 8.91 -11.07 -2.42
C LEU A 126 9.71 -12.36 -2.68
N THR A 127 9.66 -13.29 -1.72
CA THR A 127 10.38 -14.57 -1.81
C THR A 127 9.89 -15.39 -3.01
N THR A 128 8.58 -15.43 -3.24
CA THR A 128 7.98 -16.11 -4.39
C THR A 128 8.44 -15.52 -5.71
N ARG A 129 8.45 -14.18 -5.83
CA ARG A 129 8.88 -13.48 -7.04
C ARG A 129 10.35 -13.67 -7.33
N GLN A 130 11.22 -13.62 -6.31
CA GLN A 130 12.64 -13.91 -6.47
C GLN A 130 12.87 -15.32 -7.03
N GLY A 131 12.09 -16.31 -6.59
CA GLY A 131 12.10 -17.66 -7.17
C GLY A 131 11.68 -17.69 -8.64
N VAL A 132 10.61 -16.97 -9.00
CA VAL A 132 10.14 -16.87 -10.40
C VAL A 132 11.16 -16.18 -11.30
N LEU A 133 11.74 -15.06 -10.85
CA LEU A 133 12.76 -14.31 -11.57
C LEU A 133 14.00 -15.17 -11.80
N GLY A 134 14.49 -15.84 -10.74
CA GLY A 134 15.65 -16.73 -10.82
C GLY A 134 15.41 -17.92 -11.75
N ALA A 135 14.24 -18.56 -11.68
CA ALA A 135 13.88 -19.68 -12.56
C ALA A 135 13.76 -19.27 -14.04
N ARG A 136 13.47 -18.00 -14.33
CA ARG A 136 13.33 -17.46 -15.69
C ARG A 136 14.56 -16.71 -16.18
N GLY A 137 15.56 -16.48 -15.33
CA GLY A 137 16.78 -15.74 -15.67
C GLY A 137 16.55 -14.27 -16.02
N THR A 138 15.46 -13.66 -15.54
CA THR A 138 15.14 -12.25 -15.77
C THR A 138 15.69 -11.39 -14.63
N ALA A 139 16.25 -10.22 -14.96
CA ALA A 139 16.88 -9.32 -14.00
C ALA A 139 15.89 -8.68 -13.02
N ASP A 140 14.69 -8.33 -13.48
CA ASP A 140 13.66 -7.68 -12.68
C ASP A 140 12.24 -8.01 -13.16
N LEU A 141 11.24 -7.53 -12.41
CA LEU A 141 9.84 -7.69 -12.77
C LEU A 141 9.49 -7.05 -14.12
N THR A 142 10.12 -5.92 -14.46
CA THR A 142 9.85 -5.20 -15.70
C THR A 142 10.20 -6.05 -16.92
N GLU A 143 11.38 -6.66 -16.93
CA GLU A 143 11.82 -7.61 -17.95
C GLU A 143 10.88 -8.83 -18.00
N LEU A 144 10.53 -9.39 -16.84
CA LEU A 144 9.61 -10.51 -16.74
C LEU A 144 8.24 -10.18 -17.37
N ARG A 145 7.67 -9.02 -17.07
CA ARG A 145 6.36 -8.60 -17.59
C ARG A 145 6.35 -8.41 -19.10
N ARG A 146 7.46 -7.94 -19.69
CA ARG A 146 7.59 -7.75 -21.15
C ARG A 146 7.57 -9.05 -21.93
N THR A 147 8.05 -10.15 -21.33
CA THR A 147 8.09 -11.46 -21.97
C THR A 147 6.84 -12.30 -21.72
N GLN A 148 5.94 -11.85 -20.83
CA GLN A 148 4.74 -12.59 -20.45
C GLN A 148 3.47 -12.09 -21.13
N PRO A 149 2.52 -12.99 -21.42
CA PRO A 149 1.20 -12.61 -21.88
C PRO A 149 0.43 -11.90 -20.73
N PRO A 150 -0.52 -11.00 -21.05
CA PRO A 150 -1.19 -10.14 -20.07
C PRO A 150 -1.75 -10.86 -18.84
N GLU A 151 -2.28 -12.07 -19.01
CA GLU A 151 -2.89 -12.89 -17.97
C GLU A 151 -1.92 -13.51 -16.96
N ARG A 152 -0.62 -13.56 -17.28
CA ARG A 152 0.42 -14.10 -16.39
C ARG A 152 1.26 -13.03 -15.71
N ARG A 153 1.19 -11.78 -16.19
CA ARG A 153 1.99 -10.67 -15.66
C ARG A 153 1.68 -10.44 -14.19
N LEU A 154 2.73 -10.50 -13.38
CA LEU A 154 2.64 -10.15 -11.96
C LEU A 154 2.50 -8.62 -11.82
N PRO A 155 1.61 -8.13 -10.94
CA PRO A 155 1.40 -6.70 -10.72
C PRO A 155 2.56 -6.08 -9.94
N HIS A 156 2.83 -4.80 -10.17
CA HIS A 156 3.66 -4.03 -9.25
C HIS A 156 2.89 -3.83 -7.93
N ILE A 157 3.61 -3.86 -6.81
CA ILE A 157 3.06 -3.60 -5.48
C ILE A 157 3.63 -2.28 -4.98
N VAL A 158 2.78 -1.40 -4.46
CA VAL A 158 3.19 -0.15 -3.81
C VAL A 158 2.70 -0.15 -2.37
N LEU A 159 3.62 -0.27 -1.42
CA LEU A 159 3.37 -0.11 0.01
C LEU A 159 3.60 1.34 0.41
N MET A 160 2.55 2.02 0.88
CA MET A 160 2.61 3.40 1.36
C MET A 160 2.61 3.41 2.89
N VAL A 161 3.60 4.04 3.51
CA VAL A 161 3.69 4.19 4.97
C VAL A 161 3.61 5.67 5.31
N ASP A 162 2.56 6.09 6.02
CA ASP A 162 2.43 7.47 6.49
C ASP A 162 2.92 7.61 7.94
N ARG A 163 3.48 8.79 8.24
CA ARG A 163 4.12 9.12 9.53
C ARG A 163 5.14 8.07 9.95
N PHE A 164 6.12 7.84 9.08
CA PHE A 164 7.18 6.86 9.32
C PHE A 164 7.92 7.07 10.66
N GLU A 165 8.03 8.31 11.14
CA GLU A 165 8.59 8.60 12.47
C GLU A 165 7.83 7.94 13.63
N VAL A 166 6.52 7.73 13.48
CA VAL A 166 5.67 7.03 14.44
C VAL A 166 5.85 5.52 14.28
N PHE A 167 5.85 5.03 13.04
CA PHE A 167 6.12 3.62 12.76
C PHE A 167 7.46 3.17 13.34
N GLU A 168 8.52 3.96 13.11
CA GLU A 168 9.86 3.66 13.60
C GLU A 168 9.91 3.61 15.13
N ARG A 169 9.35 4.62 15.79
CA ARG A 169 9.31 4.67 17.26
C ARG A 169 8.53 3.48 17.84
N ASP A 170 7.37 3.18 17.30
CA ASP A 170 6.45 2.19 17.87
C ASP A 170 6.93 0.75 17.59
N PHE A 171 7.52 0.49 16.42
CA PHE A 171 7.88 -0.88 15.99
C PHE A 171 9.36 -1.24 16.07
N THR A 172 10.26 -0.32 16.45
CA THR A 172 11.67 -0.69 16.66
C THR A 172 11.88 -1.58 17.88
N ALA A 173 11.11 -1.38 18.96
CA ALA A 173 11.21 -2.18 20.19
C ALA A 173 10.12 -3.25 20.30
N TYR A 174 9.07 -3.18 19.48
CA TYR A 174 7.98 -4.15 19.48
C TYR A 174 8.42 -5.46 18.82
N ASP A 175 8.10 -6.60 19.45
CA ASP A 175 8.39 -7.95 18.93
C ASP A 175 9.83 -8.08 18.40
N SER A 176 10.79 -7.61 19.21
CA SER A 176 12.22 -7.58 18.87
C SER A 176 12.55 -6.86 17.55
N GLY A 177 11.70 -5.93 17.10
CA GLY A 177 11.87 -5.19 15.86
C GLY A 177 11.35 -5.90 14.61
N GLY A 178 10.63 -7.02 14.75
CA GLY A 178 10.17 -7.85 13.63
C GLY A 178 9.47 -7.10 12.50
N PRO A 179 8.45 -6.23 12.76
CA PRO A 179 7.82 -5.45 11.71
C PRO A 179 8.79 -4.50 11.00
N MET A 180 9.72 -3.89 11.74
CA MET A 180 10.73 -3.01 11.16
C MET A 180 11.72 -3.79 10.29
N GLU A 181 12.18 -4.96 10.72
CA GLU A 181 13.06 -5.83 9.93
C GLU A 181 12.40 -6.28 8.63
N ARG A 182 11.12 -6.66 8.68
CA ARG A 182 10.33 -7.01 7.50
C ARG A 182 10.18 -5.84 6.53
N LEU A 183 9.96 -4.62 7.02
CA LEU A 183 9.91 -3.43 6.16
C LEU A 183 11.28 -3.12 5.52
N VAL A 184 12.36 -3.20 6.30
CA VAL A 184 13.73 -2.99 5.81
C VAL A 184 14.10 -4.02 4.75
N ARG A 185 13.67 -5.27 4.90
CA ARG A 185 13.86 -6.30 3.86
C ARG A 185 13.15 -5.92 2.55
N LEU A 186 11.93 -5.38 2.60
CA LEU A 186 11.24 -4.88 1.40
C LEU A 186 11.98 -3.69 0.77
N LEU A 187 12.53 -2.78 1.57
CA LEU A 187 13.32 -1.64 1.08
C LEU A 187 14.65 -2.05 0.45
N ARG A 188 15.25 -3.16 0.87
CA ARG A 188 16.54 -3.62 0.35
C ARG A 188 16.38 -4.50 -0.89
N ASP A 189 15.41 -5.41 -0.85
CA ASP A 189 15.32 -6.52 -1.78
C ASP A 189 14.07 -6.42 -2.71
N GLY A 190 13.17 -5.45 -2.46
CA GLY A 190 11.84 -5.38 -3.08
C GLY A 190 11.78 -4.78 -4.47
N ALA A 191 12.58 -3.76 -4.78
CA ALA A 191 12.48 -2.99 -6.02
C ALA A 191 12.57 -3.86 -7.28
N GLY A 192 13.57 -4.75 -7.35
CA GLY A 192 13.74 -5.67 -8.49
C GLY A 192 12.60 -6.68 -8.64
N ALA A 193 11.94 -7.05 -7.55
CA ALA A 193 10.73 -7.89 -7.55
C ALA A 193 9.44 -7.10 -7.82
N GLY A 194 9.54 -5.79 -8.10
CA GLY A 194 8.42 -4.88 -8.31
C GLY A 194 7.58 -4.61 -7.07
N ILE A 195 8.21 -4.64 -5.89
CA ILE A 195 7.63 -4.19 -4.62
C ILE A 195 8.29 -2.87 -4.26
N HIS A 196 7.54 -1.79 -4.43
CA HIS A 196 7.98 -0.43 -4.18
C HIS A 196 7.43 0.03 -2.82
N VAL A 197 8.22 0.83 -2.12
CA VAL A 197 7.86 1.35 -0.80
C VAL A 197 7.89 2.87 -0.89
N VAL A 198 6.81 3.51 -0.51
CA VAL A 198 6.71 4.96 -0.41
C VAL A 198 6.62 5.32 1.07
N LEU A 199 7.72 5.82 1.63
CA LEU A 199 7.76 6.24 3.02
C LEU A 199 7.49 7.74 3.09
N ALA A 200 6.46 8.13 3.84
CA ALA A 200 6.21 9.52 4.17
C ALA A 200 6.52 9.75 5.65
N GLY A 201 7.46 10.64 5.94
CA GLY A 201 7.99 10.83 7.29
C GLY A 201 8.65 12.19 7.47
N ASP A 202 9.20 12.43 8.65
CA ASP A 202 10.01 13.63 8.91
C ASP A 202 11.48 13.37 8.56
N ARG A 203 12.40 14.12 9.19
CA ARG A 203 13.84 13.97 9.01
C ARG A 203 14.42 12.59 9.37
N VAL A 204 13.71 11.72 10.10
CA VAL A 204 14.23 10.37 10.40
C VAL A 204 14.53 9.56 9.13
N LEU A 205 13.83 9.85 8.03
CA LEU A 205 14.09 9.24 6.71
C LEU A 205 15.44 9.65 6.09
N GLY A 206 16.07 10.71 6.61
CA GLY A 206 17.44 11.08 6.29
C GLY A 206 18.51 10.28 7.03
N GLY A 207 18.11 9.54 8.07
CA GLY A 207 19.01 8.69 8.85
C GLY A 207 19.65 7.57 8.03
N SER A 208 20.86 7.15 8.43
CA SER A 208 21.71 6.20 7.68
C SER A 208 21.02 4.87 7.36
N ARG A 209 20.11 4.41 8.22
CA ARG A 209 19.38 3.14 8.05
C ARG A 209 18.47 3.11 6.82
N PHE A 210 17.91 4.25 6.43
CA PHE A 210 16.91 4.34 5.36
C PHE A 210 17.39 5.21 4.19
N SER A 211 18.30 6.15 4.44
CA SER A 211 18.77 7.10 3.43
C SER A 211 19.43 6.44 2.22
N GLY A 212 20.04 5.27 2.39
CA GLY A 212 20.62 4.48 1.30
C GLY A 212 19.66 3.56 0.56
N ALA A 213 18.40 3.44 1.01
CA ALA A 213 17.39 2.59 0.35
C ALA A 213 16.85 3.23 -0.93
N THR A 214 16.94 4.56 -1.08
CA THR A 214 16.57 5.25 -2.32
C THR A 214 17.25 6.61 -2.45
N GLU A 215 17.49 7.00 -3.70
CA GLU A 215 17.90 8.36 -4.07
C GLU A 215 16.68 9.25 -4.39
N ASP A 216 15.51 8.66 -4.69
CA ASP A 216 14.26 9.36 -4.94
C ASP A 216 13.65 9.91 -3.65
N LYS A 217 13.98 11.17 -3.34
CA LYS A 217 13.46 11.88 -2.16
C LYS A 217 12.83 13.20 -2.58
N ILE A 218 11.59 13.43 -2.15
CA ILE A 218 10.91 14.71 -2.23
C ILE A 218 10.84 15.30 -0.84
N VAL A 219 11.51 16.43 -0.65
CA VAL A 219 11.57 17.16 0.62
C VAL A 219 10.59 18.33 0.55
N LEU A 220 9.44 18.16 1.20
CA LEU A 220 8.45 19.20 1.44
C LEU A 220 8.96 20.16 2.54
N ARG A 221 8.11 21.12 2.93
CA ARG A 221 8.42 22.06 4.00
C ARG A 221 8.81 21.33 5.31
N LEU A 222 10.03 21.59 5.79
CA LEU A 222 10.44 21.35 7.18
C LEU A 222 10.31 22.65 7.98
N ASP A 223 9.97 22.52 9.27
CA ASP A 223 9.78 23.66 10.18
C ASP A 223 11.12 24.32 10.54
N ASP A 224 12.15 23.53 10.82
CA ASP A 224 13.51 24.02 11.03
C ASP A 224 14.31 23.96 9.72
N ARG A 225 14.98 25.07 9.38
CA ARG A 225 15.87 25.14 8.22
C ARG A 225 17.08 24.20 8.36
N GLN A 226 17.54 23.92 9.58
CA GLN A 226 18.68 23.03 9.80
C GLN A 226 18.34 21.56 9.50
N ASP A 227 17.07 21.17 9.66
CA ASP A 227 16.63 19.79 9.40
C ASP A 227 16.81 19.38 7.93
N TYR A 228 16.84 20.33 6.99
CA TYR A 228 17.10 20.06 5.57
C TYR A 228 18.44 19.35 5.34
N SER A 229 19.47 19.71 6.10
CA SER A 229 20.81 19.11 5.97
C SER A 229 20.80 17.62 6.31
N SER A 230 19.97 17.19 7.25
CA SER A 230 19.85 15.79 7.66
C SER A 230 19.24 14.89 6.59
N VAL A 231 18.57 15.48 5.59
CA VAL A 231 17.95 14.77 4.46
C VAL A 231 18.63 15.08 3.13
N GLY A 232 19.86 15.58 3.18
CA GLY A 232 20.72 15.81 2.01
C GLY A 232 20.45 17.12 1.26
N ILE A 233 19.68 18.05 1.84
CA ILE A 233 19.41 19.36 1.24
C ILE A 233 20.26 20.43 1.94
N PRO A 234 21.11 21.19 1.22
CA PRO A 234 21.86 22.29 1.83
C PRO A 234 20.92 23.33 2.46
N THR A 235 21.23 23.79 3.68
CA THR A 235 20.44 24.79 4.42
C THR A 235 20.19 26.09 3.63
N GLY A 236 21.14 26.46 2.76
CA GLY A 236 21.00 27.62 1.85
C GLY A 236 19.94 27.44 0.77
N SER A 237 19.63 26.20 0.38
CA SER A 237 18.60 25.86 -0.60
C SER A 237 17.21 25.70 0.03
N ALA A 238 17.11 25.71 1.37
CA ALA A 238 15.82 25.55 2.04
C ALA A 238 14.86 26.71 1.69
N PRO A 239 13.61 26.43 1.30
CA PRO A 239 12.64 27.47 0.97
C PRO A 239 12.21 28.25 2.23
N THR A 240 11.96 29.55 2.07
CA THR A 240 11.60 30.43 3.21
C THR A 240 10.13 30.31 3.61
N ALA A 241 9.22 30.33 2.63
CA ALA A 241 7.77 30.23 2.86
C ALA A 241 7.13 29.49 1.67
N PRO A 242 7.40 28.18 1.53
CA PRO A 242 6.89 27.41 0.40
C PRO A 242 5.36 27.32 0.45
N ALA A 243 4.70 27.45 -0.71
CA ALA A 243 3.28 27.16 -0.86
C ALA A 243 2.98 25.67 -0.49
N PRO A 244 1.74 25.33 -0.10
CA PRO A 244 1.37 23.94 0.16
C PRO A 244 1.72 23.00 -1.02
N GLY A 245 2.38 21.88 -0.73
CA GLY A 245 2.82 20.92 -1.75
C GLY A 245 4.03 21.37 -2.57
N ARG A 246 4.64 22.53 -2.30
CA ARG A 246 5.97 22.88 -2.82
C ARG A 246 7.02 22.06 -2.07
N GLY A 247 7.96 21.50 -2.83
CA GLY A 247 9.09 20.76 -2.28
C GLY A 247 10.35 20.90 -3.12
N LEU A 248 11.39 20.17 -2.73
CA LEU A 248 12.64 20.02 -3.45
C LEU A 248 12.86 18.54 -3.76
N ARG A 249 13.30 18.23 -4.97
CA ARG A 249 13.79 16.90 -5.31
C ARG A 249 15.25 16.78 -4.89
N ALA A 250 15.58 15.83 -4.03
CA ALA A 250 16.90 15.79 -3.40
C ALA A 250 18.05 15.52 -4.36
N GLN A 251 17.80 14.82 -5.47
CA GLN A 251 18.87 14.47 -6.42
C GLN A 251 19.48 15.67 -7.14
N ASP A 252 18.68 16.69 -7.44
CA ASP A 252 19.11 17.84 -8.24
C ASP A 252 18.67 19.19 -7.66
N LEU A 253 18.11 19.19 -6.45
CA LEU A 253 17.54 20.37 -5.76
C LEU A 253 16.48 21.10 -6.58
N ALA A 254 15.88 20.44 -7.57
CA ALA A 254 14.84 21.03 -8.40
C ALA A 254 13.59 21.27 -7.57
N GLU A 255 13.01 22.47 -7.69
CA GLU A 255 11.72 22.76 -7.07
C GLU A 255 10.62 21.90 -7.69
N THR A 256 9.71 21.43 -6.83
CA THR A 256 8.57 20.62 -7.24
C THR A 256 7.26 21.23 -6.73
N GLN A 257 6.16 20.87 -7.40
CA GLN A 257 4.79 21.12 -6.95
C GLN A 257 4.02 19.82 -7.02
N ILE A 258 3.54 19.35 -5.87
CA ILE A 258 2.64 18.20 -5.83
C ILE A 258 1.24 18.61 -6.28
N ALA A 259 0.61 17.76 -7.10
CA ALA A 259 -0.76 17.97 -7.54
C ALA A 259 -1.76 17.67 -6.42
N VAL A 260 -2.92 18.32 -6.44
CA VAL A 260 -3.97 18.22 -5.41
C VAL A 260 -5.25 17.67 -6.02
N LEU A 261 -5.88 16.72 -5.34
CA LEU A 261 -7.14 16.12 -5.76
C LEU A 261 -8.30 17.11 -5.56
N GLY A 262 -8.92 17.58 -6.65
CA GLY A 262 -10.11 18.44 -6.60
C GLY A 262 -9.90 19.89 -6.15
N GLY A 263 -8.65 20.36 -6.06
CA GLY A 263 -8.30 21.77 -5.78
C GLY A 263 -8.50 22.24 -4.33
N ASP A 264 -9.21 21.48 -3.50
CA ASP A 264 -9.36 21.75 -2.07
C ASP A 264 -8.27 21.00 -1.27
N LEU A 265 -7.57 21.74 -0.41
CA LEU A 265 -6.50 21.20 0.43
C LEU A 265 -7.03 20.44 1.65
N ALA A 266 -8.31 20.58 1.99
CA ALA A 266 -8.91 19.89 3.11
C ALA A 266 -8.85 18.36 2.94
N GLY A 267 -8.49 17.66 4.02
CA GLY A 267 -8.37 16.20 4.03
C GLY A 267 -9.63 15.50 3.53
N ALA A 268 -10.79 15.92 4.04
CA ALA A 268 -12.10 15.36 3.67
C ALA A 268 -12.46 15.60 2.19
N ALA A 269 -12.11 16.76 1.63
CA ALA A 269 -12.41 17.07 0.24
C ALA A 269 -11.64 16.17 -0.73
N GLN A 270 -10.36 15.94 -0.46
CA GLN A 270 -9.56 15.01 -1.26
C GLN A 270 -9.97 13.54 -1.07
N ALA A 271 -10.36 13.16 0.16
CA ALA A 271 -10.92 11.83 0.42
C ALA A 271 -12.19 11.59 -0.41
N ARG A 272 -13.07 12.60 -0.53
CA ARG A 272 -14.26 12.53 -1.38
C ARG A 272 -13.90 12.31 -2.86
N VAL A 273 -12.88 13.00 -3.38
CA VAL A 273 -12.40 12.76 -4.75
C VAL A 273 -11.91 11.32 -4.94
N LEU A 274 -11.17 10.77 -3.96
CA LEU A 274 -10.74 9.37 -3.99
C LEU A 274 -11.92 8.38 -3.95
N ILE A 275 -12.95 8.66 -3.16
CA ILE A 275 -14.15 7.80 -3.07
C ILE A 275 -14.93 7.84 -4.40
N GLU A 276 -15.07 9.02 -5.00
CA GLU A 276 -15.71 9.18 -6.31
C GLU A 276 -14.94 8.45 -7.41
N LEU A 277 -13.61 8.60 -7.42
CA LEU A 277 -12.71 7.84 -8.29
C LEU A 277 -12.85 6.34 -8.04
N GLY A 278 -12.89 5.89 -6.79
CA GLY A 278 -13.06 4.49 -6.43
C GLY A 278 -14.34 3.87 -7.00
N ARG A 279 -15.47 4.59 -6.97
CA ARG A 279 -16.74 4.17 -7.59
C ARG A 279 -16.62 4.04 -9.11
N GLU A 280 -15.94 4.99 -9.75
CA GLU A 280 -15.68 4.92 -11.19
C GLU A 280 -14.80 3.71 -11.53
N LEU A 281 -13.68 3.54 -10.82
CA LEU A 281 -12.72 2.47 -11.05
C LEU A 281 -13.31 1.10 -10.74
N THR A 282 -14.17 0.96 -9.73
CA THR A 282 -14.86 -0.30 -9.43
C THR A 282 -15.68 -0.78 -10.63
N ARG A 283 -16.35 0.14 -11.35
CA ARG A 283 -17.06 -0.21 -12.60
C ARG A 283 -16.09 -0.57 -13.72
N ARG A 284 -14.99 0.19 -13.86
CA ARG A 284 -13.96 -0.04 -14.89
C ARG A 284 -13.28 -1.41 -14.73
N GLU A 285 -12.97 -1.79 -13.51
CA GLU A 285 -12.22 -2.99 -13.15
C GLU A 285 -13.13 -4.20 -12.86
N ALA A 286 -14.44 -4.10 -13.15
CA ALA A 286 -15.41 -5.16 -12.84
C ALA A 286 -15.04 -6.52 -13.45
N ALA A 287 -14.41 -6.52 -14.63
CA ALA A 287 -13.98 -7.73 -15.33
C ALA A 287 -12.66 -8.32 -14.80
N VAL A 288 -11.94 -7.65 -13.89
CA VAL A 288 -10.69 -8.17 -13.32
C VAL A 288 -11.02 -9.34 -12.37
N PRO A 289 -10.48 -10.56 -12.62
CA PRO A 289 -10.71 -11.71 -11.76
C PRO A 289 -10.22 -11.48 -10.33
N ALA A 290 -10.92 -12.03 -9.32
CA ALA A 290 -10.56 -11.88 -7.92
C ALA A 290 -9.12 -12.35 -7.61
N THR A 291 -8.63 -13.38 -8.29
CA THR A 291 -7.25 -13.90 -8.16
C THR A 291 -6.17 -12.94 -8.65
N ARG A 292 -6.53 -11.88 -9.39
CA ARG A 292 -5.62 -10.85 -9.90
C ARG A 292 -5.79 -9.51 -9.22
N ARG A 293 -6.76 -9.40 -8.30
CA ARG A 293 -6.98 -8.22 -7.48
C ARG A 293 -5.99 -8.20 -6.30
N PRO A 294 -5.74 -7.02 -5.70
CA PRO A 294 -4.98 -6.95 -4.47
C PRO A 294 -5.64 -7.82 -3.39
N LEU A 295 -4.82 -8.41 -2.53
CA LEU A 295 -5.29 -9.16 -1.38
C LEU A 295 -5.98 -8.21 -0.39
N SER A 296 -7.13 -8.63 0.14
CA SER A 296 -7.72 -7.99 1.33
C SER A 296 -7.32 -8.76 2.59
N LEU A 297 -6.97 -8.01 3.64
CA LEU A 297 -6.80 -8.51 4.99
C LEU A 297 -7.90 -7.91 5.84
N ASP A 298 -8.90 -8.69 6.17
CA ASP A 298 -10.00 -8.28 7.01
C ASP A 298 -9.60 -8.30 8.48
N VAL A 299 -10.20 -7.40 9.26
CA VAL A 299 -9.97 -7.32 10.70
C VAL A 299 -10.81 -8.39 11.38
N LEU A 300 -10.18 -9.27 12.17
CA LEU A 300 -10.92 -10.21 13.00
C LEU A 300 -11.74 -9.43 14.03
N PRO A 301 -13.09 -9.55 14.04
CA PRO A 301 -13.90 -8.82 15.00
C PRO A 301 -13.70 -9.41 16.40
N ASP A 302 -13.66 -8.55 17.42
CA ASP A 302 -13.58 -8.96 18.82
C ASP A 302 -14.73 -9.90 19.23
N ARG A 303 -15.89 -9.72 18.57
CA ARG A 303 -17.09 -10.55 18.74
C ARG A 303 -17.77 -10.70 17.39
N ILE A 304 -18.17 -11.93 17.08
CA ILE A 304 -19.01 -12.23 15.93
C ILE A 304 -20.23 -13.02 16.40
N SER A 305 -21.42 -12.63 15.94
CA SER A 305 -22.62 -13.41 16.21
C SER A 305 -22.66 -14.67 15.34
N TYR A 306 -23.43 -15.67 15.76
CA TYR A 306 -23.60 -16.88 14.96
C TYR A 306 -24.19 -16.58 13.57
N ALA A 307 -25.13 -15.63 13.49
CA ALA A 307 -25.76 -15.24 12.23
C ALA A 307 -24.75 -14.61 11.26
N GLU A 308 -23.88 -13.71 11.74
CA GLU A 308 -22.81 -13.12 10.93
C GLU A 308 -21.79 -14.18 10.49
N ALA A 309 -21.40 -15.07 11.40
CA ALA A 309 -20.47 -16.16 11.09
C ALA A 309 -21.05 -17.15 10.07
N ALA A 310 -22.35 -17.46 10.15
CA ALA A 310 -23.02 -18.36 9.21
C ALA A 310 -23.02 -17.82 7.78
N VAL A 311 -23.08 -16.50 7.58
CA VAL A 311 -22.93 -15.87 6.26
C VAL A 311 -21.54 -16.12 5.67
N LEU A 312 -20.49 -16.09 6.51
CA LEU A 312 -19.09 -16.30 6.11
C LEU A 312 -18.73 -17.78 5.92
N HIS A 313 -19.55 -18.69 6.43
CA HIS A 313 -19.37 -20.12 6.21
C HIS A 313 -19.62 -20.51 4.75
N GLY A 314 -20.66 -19.93 4.13
CA GLY A 314 -21.07 -20.29 2.78
C GLY A 314 -21.49 -21.77 2.65
N PRO A 315 -21.80 -22.24 1.43
CA PRO A 315 -22.12 -23.65 1.19
C PRO A 315 -20.82 -24.47 1.24
N THR A 316 -20.38 -24.84 2.44
CA THR A 316 -19.32 -25.84 2.59
C THR A 316 -19.94 -27.24 2.44
N GLY A 317 -19.14 -28.24 2.03
CA GLY A 317 -19.62 -29.62 1.90
C GLY A 317 -20.26 -30.14 3.20
N THR A 318 -21.12 -31.16 3.10
CA THR A 318 -22.04 -31.63 4.17
C THR A 318 -21.40 -32.08 5.50
N MET A 319 -20.06 -32.07 5.64
CA MET A 319 -19.33 -32.56 6.82
C MET A 319 -18.30 -31.55 7.37
N ARG A 320 -18.42 -30.27 7.05
CA ARG A 320 -17.52 -29.22 7.56
C ARG A 320 -18.20 -28.36 8.62
N PRO A 321 -18.04 -28.64 9.93
CA PRO A 321 -18.57 -27.77 10.97
C PRO A 321 -17.88 -26.39 10.95
N MET A 322 -18.65 -25.34 11.21
CA MET A 322 -18.12 -24.01 11.52
C MET A 322 -17.55 -24.00 12.94
N VAL A 323 -16.23 -24.16 13.06
CA VAL A 323 -15.51 -24.16 14.35
C VAL A 323 -15.02 -22.76 14.70
N ALA A 324 -14.56 -22.00 13.71
CA ALA A 324 -14.09 -20.64 13.86
C ALA A 324 -14.32 -19.82 12.58
N ILE A 325 -14.18 -18.50 12.70
CA ILE A 325 -13.99 -17.59 11.57
C ILE A 325 -12.58 -17.03 11.69
N GLY A 326 -11.85 -16.96 10.59
CA GLY A 326 -10.50 -16.42 10.60
C GLY A 326 -9.84 -16.43 9.22
N GLY A 327 -8.52 -16.30 9.23
CA GLY A 327 -7.75 -16.14 8.00
C GLY A 327 -7.79 -14.72 7.45
N ASP A 328 -7.32 -14.56 6.22
CA ASP A 328 -7.09 -13.27 5.58
C ASP A 328 -8.37 -12.54 5.21
N THR A 329 -9.40 -13.24 4.77
CA THR A 329 -10.66 -12.66 4.30
C THR A 329 -11.86 -13.10 5.15
N LEU A 330 -11.62 -13.37 6.44
CA LEU A 330 -12.62 -13.90 7.39
C LEU A 330 -13.44 -15.06 6.82
N ALA A 331 -12.79 -16.18 6.55
CA ALA A 331 -13.45 -17.41 6.12
C ALA A 331 -13.79 -18.31 7.30
N SER A 332 -14.78 -19.18 7.13
CA SER A 332 -15.01 -20.25 8.09
C SER A 332 -13.89 -21.28 8.09
N LEU A 333 -13.47 -21.64 9.29
CA LEU A 333 -12.45 -22.64 9.56
C LEU A 333 -13.08 -23.79 10.33
N GLY A 334 -12.73 -25.00 9.94
CA GLY A 334 -13.16 -26.24 10.56
C GLY A 334 -12.55 -27.44 9.82
N PRO A 335 -12.36 -28.58 10.51
CA PRO A 335 -11.93 -29.79 9.84
C PRO A 335 -13.02 -30.30 8.91
N ASP A 336 -12.62 -30.97 7.85
CA ASP A 336 -13.54 -31.82 7.10
C ASP A 336 -13.71 -33.13 7.86
N LEU A 337 -14.88 -33.37 8.44
CA LEU A 337 -15.11 -34.57 9.26
C LEU A 337 -15.15 -35.86 8.42
N ALA A 338 -15.24 -35.76 7.09
CA ALA A 338 -15.06 -36.90 6.21
C ALA A 338 -13.59 -37.37 6.17
N ASP A 339 -12.64 -36.44 6.28
CA ASP A 339 -11.20 -36.71 6.23
C ASP A 339 -10.58 -36.83 7.62
N ILE A 340 -11.03 -36.00 8.56
CA ILE A 340 -10.49 -35.85 9.91
C ILE A 340 -11.65 -36.08 10.90
N PRO A 341 -11.92 -37.34 11.30
CA PRO A 341 -13.11 -37.69 12.06
C PRO A 341 -13.07 -37.17 13.52
N THR A 342 -11.90 -36.78 14.01
CA THR A 342 -11.71 -36.33 15.39
C THR A 342 -10.79 -35.12 15.45
N PHE A 343 -11.18 -34.12 16.23
CA PHE A 343 -10.36 -32.94 16.54
C PHE A 343 -10.62 -32.49 17.98
N VAL A 344 -9.73 -31.66 18.53
CA VAL A 344 -9.77 -31.22 19.93
C VAL A 344 -10.03 -29.72 20.00
N VAL A 345 -10.97 -29.32 20.87
CA VAL A 345 -11.18 -27.92 21.26
C VAL A 345 -10.67 -27.72 22.67
N ALA A 346 -9.52 -27.05 22.81
CA ALA A 346 -8.86 -26.81 24.10
C ALA A 346 -8.68 -25.32 24.37
N GLY A 347 -8.61 -24.95 25.64
CA GLY A 347 -8.47 -23.56 26.08
C GLY A 347 -8.73 -23.38 27.58
N PRO A 348 -8.18 -22.32 28.20
CA PRO A 348 -8.46 -21.95 29.59
C PRO A 348 -9.95 -21.73 29.90
N PRO A 349 -10.35 -21.59 31.18
CA PRO A 349 -11.72 -21.21 31.55
C PRO A 349 -12.19 -19.92 30.87
N ARG A 350 -13.46 -19.90 30.41
CA ARG A 350 -14.13 -18.74 29.77
C ARG A 350 -13.53 -18.27 28.44
N THR A 351 -12.90 -19.17 27.69
CA THR A 351 -12.33 -18.89 26.35
C THR A 351 -13.26 -19.27 25.18
N GLY A 352 -14.51 -19.67 25.45
CA GLY A 352 -15.48 -19.95 24.40
C GLY A 352 -15.55 -21.41 23.91
N ARG A 353 -14.90 -22.37 24.58
CA ARG A 353 -14.95 -23.81 24.21
C ARG A 353 -16.37 -24.34 24.00
N SER A 354 -17.30 -24.04 24.91
CA SER A 354 -18.72 -24.43 24.77
C SER A 354 -19.41 -23.74 23.60
N THR A 355 -19.07 -22.47 23.33
CA THR A 355 -19.57 -21.70 22.19
C THR A 355 -19.13 -22.32 20.87
N VAL A 356 -17.88 -22.77 20.77
CA VAL A 356 -17.36 -23.47 19.58
C VAL A 356 -18.12 -24.77 19.33
N LEU A 357 -18.34 -25.60 20.36
CA LEU A 357 -19.09 -26.85 20.20
C LEU A 357 -20.54 -26.61 19.77
N LEU A 358 -21.20 -25.57 20.33
CA LEU A 358 -22.55 -25.19 19.92
C LEU A 358 -22.58 -24.68 18.48
N ALA A 359 -21.65 -23.82 18.08
CA ALA A 359 -21.57 -23.29 16.72
C ALA A 359 -21.34 -24.41 15.69
N ALA A 360 -20.42 -25.34 15.98
CA ALA A 360 -20.15 -26.51 15.16
C ALA A 360 -21.40 -27.38 15.00
N ALA A 361 -22.07 -27.74 16.09
CA ALA A 361 -23.28 -28.54 16.06
C ALA A 361 -24.41 -27.85 15.27
N LEU A 362 -24.64 -26.56 15.51
CA LEU A 362 -25.65 -25.79 14.79
C LEU A 362 -25.36 -25.73 13.29
N SER A 363 -24.10 -25.53 12.90
CA SER A 363 -23.72 -25.44 11.47
C SER A 363 -23.95 -26.74 10.71
N LEU A 364 -23.73 -27.90 11.35
CA LEU A 364 -24.00 -29.21 10.74
C LEU A 364 -25.50 -29.51 10.66
N LEU A 365 -26.31 -28.96 11.58
CA LEU A 365 -27.76 -29.15 11.59
C LEU A 365 -28.50 -28.18 10.65
N ALA A 366 -27.84 -27.11 10.20
CA ALA A 366 -28.40 -26.12 9.30
C ALA A 366 -28.33 -26.53 7.80
N LEU A 367 -27.90 -27.77 7.52
CA LEU A 367 -27.74 -28.36 6.19
C LEU A 367 -29.06 -28.67 5.49
#